data_AF-A0A8T8K655-F1
#
_entry.id   AF-A0A8T8K655-F1
#
_cell.length_a   1.000
_cell.length_b   1.000
_cell.length_c   1.000
_cell.angle_alpha   90.00
_cell.angle_beta   90.00
_cell.angle_gamma   90.00
#
_symmetry.space_group_name_H-M   'P 1'
#
loop_
_entity.id
_entity.type
_entity.pdbx_description
1 polymer ?
#
loop_
_entity_poly.entity_id
_entity_poly.type
_entity_poly.pdbx_seq_one_letter_code
_entity_poly.pdbx_strand_id
1 'polypeptide(L)'
;MITISEAITTIKKAENDADKLINDSKTNSAQMIDEAKAKSMEMMETAKKEAQEEAEKLIFDAETTAKKEALNIVNQAKKEVGVTKNNSLSKVDEASDIIVKSVL
;
A
#
# COMPACT_ATOMS: atom_id res chain seq x y z
N MET A 1 50.43 -55.60 -2.37
CA MET A 1 50.85 -54.97 -1.11
C MET A 1 51.12 -53.52 -1.45
N ILE A 2 50.29 -52.59 -0.99
CA ILE A 2 50.48 -51.16 -1.30
C ILE A 2 51.80 -50.74 -0.65
N THR A 3 52.67 -50.11 -1.41
CA THR A 3 53.92 -49.59 -0.85
C THR A 3 53.63 -48.34 -0.03
N ILE A 4 54.38 -48.10 1.05
CA ILE A 4 54.20 -46.91 1.90
C ILE A 4 54.23 -45.61 1.06
N SER A 5 54.99 -45.59 -0.04
CA SER A 5 55.06 -44.47 -0.98
C SER A 5 53.74 -44.20 -1.72
N GLU A 6 53.04 -45.25 -2.15
CA GLU A 6 51.71 -45.12 -2.79
C GLU A 6 50.67 -44.62 -1.78
N ALA A 7 50.69 -45.14 -0.55
CA ALA A 7 49.81 -44.70 0.51
C ALA A 7 49.98 -43.19 0.83
N ILE A 8 51.23 -42.72 0.93
CA ILE A 8 51.52 -41.29 1.15
C ILE A 8 51.02 -40.42 -0.02
N THR A 9 51.17 -40.90 -1.25
CA THR A 9 50.69 -40.17 -2.45
C THR A 9 49.17 -40.05 -2.44
N THR A 10 48.47 -41.13 -2.09
CA THR A 10 47.00 -41.12 -1.95
C THR A 10 46.54 -40.18 -0.84
N ILE A 11 47.23 -40.16 0.31
CA ILE A 11 46.91 -39.24 1.42
C ILE A 11 47.07 -37.79 0.97
N LYS A 12 48.19 -37.43 0.35
CA LYS A 12 48.42 -36.06 -0.16
C LYS A 12 47.38 -35.62 -1.18
N LYS A 13 46.94 -36.54 -2.04
CA LYS A 13 45.86 -36.25 -2.99
C LYS A 13 44.54 -35.99 -2.25
N ALA A 14 44.20 -36.83 -1.28
CA ALA A 14 42.99 -36.66 -0.48
C ALA A 14 43.01 -35.34 0.32
N GLU A 15 44.16 -34.94 0.87
CA GLU A 15 44.33 -33.64 1.53
C GLU A 15 44.08 -32.48 0.56
N ASN A 16 44.65 -32.53 -0.64
CA ASN A 16 44.44 -31.49 -1.65
C ASN A 16 42.98 -31.41 -2.11
N ASP A 17 42.34 -32.57 -2.34
CA ASP A 17 40.94 -32.65 -2.73
C ASP A 17 40.03 -32.10 -1.61
N ALA A 18 40.36 -32.37 -0.34
CA ALA A 18 39.64 -31.83 0.81
C ALA A 18 39.80 -30.31 0.96
N ASP A 19 41.02 -29.79 0.80
CA ASP A 19 41.29 -28.34 0.83
C ASP A 19 40.53 -27.61 -0.28
N LYS A 20 40.52 -28.19 -1.48
CA LYS A 20 39.75 -27.67 -2.60
C LYS A 20 38.26 -27.66 -2.29
N LEU A 21 37.73 -28.76 -1.76
CA LEU A 21 36.31 -28.85 -1.38
C LEU A 21 35.94 -27.78 -0.34
N ILE A 22 36.80 -27.54 0.66
CA ILE A 22 36.60 -26.50 1.67
C ILE A 22 36.56 -25.11 1.03
N ASN A 23 37.50 -24.81 0.11
CA ASN A 23 37.55 -23.52 -0.56
C ASN A 23 36.34 -23.28 -1.47
N ASP A 24 35.95 -24.29 -2.24
CA ASP A 24 34.78 -24.26 -3.11
C ASP A 24 33.51 -24.07 -2.26
N SER A 25 33.40 -24.78 -1.14
CA SER A 25 32.26 -24.65 -0.21
C SER A 25 32.16 -23.26 0.40
N LYS A 26 33.29 -22.65 0.79
CA LYS A 26 33.33 -21.27 1.29
C LYS A 26 32.90 -20.26 0.23
N THR A 27 33.40 -20.42 -1.00
CA THR A 27 33.06 -19.55 -2.13
C THR A 27 31.58 -19.65 -2.47
N ASN A 28 31.05 -20.87 -2.59
CA ASN A 28 29.64 -21.11 -2.88
C ASN A 28 28.75 -20.53 -1.77
N SER A 29 29.12 -20.71 -0.50
CA SER A 29 28.36 -20.16 0.62
C SER A 29 28.32 -18.63 0.59
N ALA A 30 29.44 -17.97 0.26
CA ALA A 30 29.50 -16.52 0.12
C ALA A 30 28.59 -16.05 -1.04
N GLN A 31 28.65 -16.71 -2.19
CA GLN A 31 27.78 -16.41 -3.34
C GLN A 31 26.31 -16.56 -2.99
N MET A 32 25.92 -17.64 -2.31
CA MET A 32 24.54 -17.86 -1.86
C MET A 32 24.05 -16.75 -0.92
N ILE A 33 24.92 -16.29 -0.01
CA ILE A 33 24.58 -15.18 0.90
C ILE A 33 24.37 -13.88 0.13
N ASP A 34 25.23 -13.58 -0.84
CA ASP A 34 25.12 -12.35 -1.63
C ASP A 34 23.90 -12.37 -2.56
N GLU A 35 23.60 -13.52 -3.19
CA GLU A 35 22.36 -13.70 -3.95
C GLU A 35 21.12 -13.56 -3.07
N ALA A 36 21.12 -14.13 -1.86
CA ALA A 36 20.01 -14.02 -0.93
C ALA A 36 19.79 -12.56 -0.50
N LYS A 37 20.87 -11.82 -0.24
CA LYS A 37 20.80 -10.38 0.07
C LYS A 37 20.23 -9.59 -1.11
N ALA A 38 20.71 -9.84 -2.33
CA ALA A 38 20.21 -9.16 -3.52
C ALA A 38 18.71 -9.40 -3.74
N LYS A 39 18.27 -10.65 -3.66
CA LYS A 39 16.85 -11.02 -3.74
C LYS A 39 16.02 -10.37 -2.64
N SER A 40 16.53 -10.35 -1.40
CA SER A 40 15.84 -9.71 -0.29
C SER A 40 15.68 -8.20 -0.50
N MET A 41 16.69 -7.53 -1.06
CA MET A 41 16.61 -6.09 -1.37
C MET A 41 15.60 -5.82 -2.49
N GLU A 42 15.60 -6.63 -3.54
CA GLU A 42 14.64 -6.53 -4.65
C GLU A 42 13.20 -6.74 -4.17
N MET A 43 12.97 -7.75 -3.33
CA MET A 43 11.66 -7.99 -2.72
C MET A 43 11.20 -6.81 -1.86
N MET A 44 12.11 -6.23 -1.06
CA MET A 44 11.78 -5.10 -0.20
C MET A 44 11.44 -3.84 -1.01
N GLU A 45 12.18 -3.57 -2.08
CA GLU A 45 11.92 -2.42 -2.96
C GLU A 45 10.61 -2.59 -3.72
N THR A 46 10.34 -3.81 -4.21
CA THR A 46 9.06 -4.14 -4.86
C THR A 46 7.89 -3.95 -3.89
N ALA A 47 7.97 -4.51 -2.69
CA ALA A 47 6.93 -4.36 -1.67
C ALA A 47 6.70 -2.89 -1.28
N LYS A 48 7.77 -2.09 -1.20
CA LYS A 48 7.68 -0.65 -0.92
C LYS A 48 6.96 0.09 -2.05
N LYS A 49 7.27 -0.23 -3.30
CA LYS A 49 6.62 0.37 -4.47
C LYS A 49 5.13 0.01 -4.52
N GLU A 50 4.80 -1.27 -4.36
CA GLU A 50 3.40 -1.73 -4.32
C GLU A 50 2.61 -1.05 -3.19
N ALA A 51 3.22 -0.93 -2.00
CA ALA A 51 2.60 -0.23 -0.88
C ALA A 51 2.35 1.26 -1.17
N GLN A 52 3.28 1.92 -1.87
CA GLN A 52 3.09 3.31 -2.28
C GLN A 52 1.95 3.45 -3.30
N GLU A 53 1.92 2.59 -4.33
CA GLU A 53 0.86 2.61 -5.36
C GLU A 53 -0.52 2.36 -4.73
N GLU A 54 -0.63 1.40 -3.81
CA GLU A 54 -1.90 1.11 -3.13
C GLU A 54 -2.32 2.26 -2.20
N ALA A 55 -1.38 2.92 -1.53
CA ALA A 55 -1.66 4.10 -0.71
C ALA A 55 -2.15 5.29 -1.55
N GLU A 56 -1.51 5.56 -2.68
CA GLU A 56 -1.93 6.62 -3.62
C GLU A 56 -3.35 6.35 -4.16
N LYS A 57 -3.64 5.09 -4.52
CA LYS A 57 -4.98 4.67 -4.94
C LYS A 57 -6.02 4.85 -3.84
N LEU A 58 -5.71 4.46 -2.61
CA LEU A 58 -6.62 4.64 -1.47
C LEU A 58 -6.95 6.11 -1.24
N ILE A 59 -5.95 6.99 -1.30
CA ILE A 59 -6.16 8.44 -1.17
C ILE A 59 -7.06 8.95 -2.28
N PHE A 60 -6.79 8.56 -3.54
CA PHE A 60 -7.60 8.97 -4.69
C PHE A 60 -9.06 8.52 -4.57
N ASP A 61 -9.30 7.28 -4.16
CA ASP A 61 -10.64 6.73 -3.97
C ASP A 61 -11.37 7.42 -2.82
N ALA A 62 -10.66 7.72 -1.72
CA ALA A 62 -11.21 8.46 -0.58
C ALA A 62 -11.59 9.90 -0.99
N GLU A 63 -10.73 10.61 -1.71
CA GLU A 63 -11.04 11.95 -2.23
C GLU A 63 -12.23 11.95 -3.17
N THR A 64 -12.29 10.97 -4.06
CA THR A 64 -13.39 10.83 -5.04
C THR A 64 -14.72 10.58 -4.33
N THR A 65 -14.71 9.70 -3.33
CA THR A 65 -15.88 9.41 -2.50
C THR A 65 -16.32 10.65 -1.72
N ALA A 66 -15.38 11.32 -1.06
CA ALA A 66 -15.66 12.55 -0.31
C ALA A 66 -16.26 13.66 -1.20
N LYS A 67 -15.73 13.86 -2.42
CA LYS A 67 -16.28 14.82 -3.39
C LYS A 67 -17.72 14.45 -3.78
N LYS A 68 -17.99 13.17 -4.02
CA LYS A 68 -19.33 12.68 -4.36
C LYS A 68 -20.32 12.89 -3.21
N GLU A 69 -19.92 12.59 -1.98
CA GLU A 69 -20.74 12.81 -0.79
C GLU A 69 -21.01 14.30 -0.56
N ALA A 70 -19.99 15.16 -0.70
CA ALA A 70 -20.16 16.60 -0.58
C ALA A 70 -21.19 17.14 -1.59
N LEU A 71 -21.13 16.69 -2.85
CA LEU A 71 -22.13 17.05 -3.86
C LEU A 71 -23.53 16.58 -3.49
N ASN A 72 -23.66 15.36 -2.95
CA ASN A 72 -24.96 14.84 -2.49
C ASN A 72 -25.52 15.69 -1.35
N ILE A 73 -24.70 16.06 -0.36
CA ILE A 73 -25.10 16.93 0.76
C ILE A 73 -25.57 18.28 0.24
N VAL A 74 -24.81 18.92 -0.67
CA VAL A 74 -25.18 20.21 -1.25
C VAL A 74 -26.51 20.12 -2.00
N ASN A 75 -26.71 19.06 -2.79
CA ASN A 75 -27.96 18.85 -3.53
C ASN A 75 -29.16 18.65 -2.59
N GLN A 76 -28.98 17.88 -1.51
CA GLN A 76 -30.01 17.68 -0.50
C GLN A 76 -30.34 18.98 0.23
N ALA A 77 -29.32 19.72 0.68
CA ALA A 77 -29.51 21.01 1.34
C ALA A 77 -30.26 22.00 0.42
N LYS A 78 -29.91 22.06 -0.87
CA LYS A 78 -30.60 22.90 -1.84
C LYS A 78 -32.07 22.53 -2.00
N LYS A 79 -32.39 21.22 -1.99
CA LYS A 79 -33.77 20.72 -2.04
C LYS A 79 -34.54 21.14 -0.78
N GLU A 80 -33.97 20.95 0.39
CA GLU A 80 -34.58 21.31 1.67
C GLU A 80 -34.83 22.82 1.79
N VAL A 81 -33.84 23.66 1.42
CA VAL A 81 -34.00 25.11 1.35
C VAL A 81 -35.11 25.51 0.39
N GLY A 82 -35.20 24.85 -0.77
CA GLY A 82 -36.28 25.07 -1.74
C GLY A 82 -37.67 24.77 -1.17
N VAL A 83 -37.81 23.64 -0.47
CA VAL A 83 -39.07 23.27 0.21
C VAL A 83 -39.43 24.29 1.29
N THR A 84 -38.48 24.65 2.16
CA THR A 84 -38.69 25.64 3.22
C THR A 84 -39.08 27.00 2.66
N LYS A 85 -38.41 27.45 1.59
CA LYS A 85 -38.74 28.72 0.92
C LYS A 85 -40.18 28.72 0.39
N ASN A 86 -40.57 27.66 -0.33
CA ASN A 86 -41.92 27.55 -0.89
C ASN A 86 -42.99 27.51 0.21
N ASN A 87 -42.76 26.74 1.27
CA ASN A 87 -43.66 26.67 2.43
C ASN A 87 -43.77 28.01 3.16
N SER A 88 -42.68 28.78 3.24
CA SER A 88 -42.70 30.10 3.88
C SER A 88 -43.45 31.11 3.03
N LEU A 89 -43.22 31.11 1.70
CA LEU A 89 -43.89 32.02 0.77
C LEU A 89 -45.41 31.84 0.77
N SER A 90 -45.91 30.60 0.87
CA SER A 90 -47.35 30.34 0.90
C SER A 90 -48.05 30.83 2.18
N LYS A 91 -47.28 31.27 3.19
CA LYS A 91 -47.79 31.78 4.46
C LYS A 91 -47.66 33.30 4.61
N VAL A 92 -46.99 33.97 3.68
CA VAL A 92 -46.77 35.43 3.74
C VAL A 92 -48.10 36.20 3.67
N ASP A 93 -48.98 35.84 2.74
CA ASP A 93 -50.26 36.54 2.56
C ASP A 93 -51.17 36.36 3.79
N GLU A 94 -51.26 35.13 4.32
CA GLU A 94 -52.01 34.81 5.54
C GLU A 94 -51.49 35.61 6.74
N ALA A 95 -50.16 35.69 6.91
CA ALA A 95 -49.56 36.47 7.98
C ALA A 95 -49.81 37.98 7.81
N SER A 96 -49.75 38.50 6.58
CA SER A 96 -50.05 39.90 6.27
C SER A 96 -51.49 40.26 6.66
N ASP A 97 -52.46 39.41 6.31
CA ASP A 97 -53.88 39.60 6.65
C ASP A 97 -54.12 39.62 8.15
N ILE A 98 -53.45 38.74 8.91
CA ILE A 98 -53.54 38.71 10.38
C ILE A 98 -53.00 40.01 10.97
N ILE A 99 -51.85 40.51 10.48
CA ILE A 99 -51.27 41.76 10.97
C ILE A 99 -52.22 42.92 10.69
N VAL A 100 -52.71 43.09 9.46
CA VAL A 100 -53.61 44.20 9.11
C VAL A 100 -54.86 44.22 10.00
N LYS A 101 -55.47 43.06 10.27
CA LYS A 101 -56.63 42.94 11.18
C LYS A 101 -56.32 43.25 12.64
N SER A 102 -55.06 43.20 13.05
CA SER A 102 -54.65 43.48 14.43
C SER A 102 -54.33 44.95 14.69
N VAL A 103 -54.05 45.75 13.64
CA VAL A 103 -53.69 47.17 13.76
C VAL A 103 -54.87 48.11 13.45
N LEU A 104 -55.93 47.61 12.81
CA LEU A 104 -57.19 48.31 12.53
C LEU A 104 -58.24 47.99 13.60
#